data_AF-M1ABT2-F1
#
_entry.id   AF-M1ABT2-F1
#
_cell.length_a   1.000
_cell.length_b   1.000
_cell.length_c   1.000
_cell.angle_alpha   90.00
_cell.angle_beta   90.00
_cell.angle_gamma   90.00
#
_symmetry.space_group_name_H-M   'P 1'
#
loop_
_entity.id
_entity.type
_entity.pdbx_description
1 polymer ?
#
loop_
_entity_poly.entity_id
_entity_poly.type
_entity_poly.pdbx_seq_one_letter_code
_entity_poly.pdbx_strand_id
1 'polypeptide(L)'
;MEARENAAATLFSLSVVDENKVAIGAAGAIPALIDLLCHGTPRGKKDAATAIFNLSIYQGNKVRAVRAGIVPPLVRLLKDPGGGMMDEALAILAILASHQEGKAAIAQSEPLPVLVEVIRTGSPRNRENAAAILWSLCTGDVQSLKIVRELGVEEVLKELSENGTDRAKRKAGSVLELLQRVDPVES
;
A
#
# COMPACT_ATOMS: atom_id res chain seq x y z
N MET A 1 -27.15 4.91 1.52
CA MET A 1 -25.76 4.97 2.03
C MET A 1 -25.61 4.03 3.22
N GLU A 2 -26.41 4.19 4.26
CA GLU A 2 -26.45 3.34 5.47
C GLU A 2 -26.45 1.82 5.20
N ALA A 3 -27.31 1.33 4.31
CA ALA A 3 -27.34 -0.12 3.98
C ALA A 3 -26.01 -0.66 3.41
N ARG A 4 -25.29 0.15 2.61
CA ARG A 4 -23.98 -0.25 2.06
C ARG A 4 -22.90 -0.27 3.14
N GLU A 5 -22.98 0.65 4.09
CA GLU A 5 -22.04 0.74 5.22
C GLU A 5 -22.25 -0.39 6.21
N ASN A 6 -23.51 -0.73 6.52
CA ASN A 6 -23.83 -1.89 7.34
C ASN A 6 -23.34 -3.19 6.68
N ALA A 7 -23.51 -3.33 5.36
CA ALA A 7 -22.96 -4.47 4.63
C ALA A 7 -21.43 -4.50 4.67
N ALA A 8 -20.75 -3.37 4.51
CA ALA A 8 -19.29 -3.29 4.63
C ALA A 8 -18.80 -3.64 6.04
N ALA A 9 -19.50 -3.21 7.09
CA ALA A 9 -19.20 -3.60 8.46
C ALA A 9 -19.39 -5.10 8.69
N THR A 10 -20.44 -5.71 8.12
CA THR A 10 -20.62 -7.18 8.15
C THR A 10 -19.49 -7.90 7.42
N LEU A 11 -19.13 -7.45 6.21
CA LEU A 11 -18.03 -8.03 5.43
C LEU A 11 -16.69 -7.87 6.14
N PHE A 12 -16.46 -6.73 6.78
CA PHE A 12 -15.31 -6.50 7.64
C PHE A 12 -15.25 -7.56 8.74
N SER A 13 -16.31 -7.73 9.53
CA SER A 13 -16.36 -8.73 10.60
C SER A 13 -16.12 -10.16 10.09
N LEU A 14 -16.73 -10.53 8.95
CA LEU A 14 -16.57 -11.87 8.37
C LEU A 14 -15.19 -12.11 7.75
N SER A 15 -14.53 -11.06 7.24
CA SER A 15 -13.24 -11.13 6.56
C SER A 15 -12.06 -11.45 7.47
N VAL A 16 -12.24 -11.32 8.79
CA VAL A 16 -11.22 -11.69 9.79
C VAL A 16 -10.95 -13.20 9.78
N VAL A 17 -11.94 -14.01 9.38
CA VAL A 17 -11.84 -15.47 9.29
C VAL A 17 -11.27 -15.86 7.93
N ASP A 18 -10.18 -16.64 7.91
CA ASP A 18 -9.42 -16.98 6.71
C ASP A 18 -10.26 -17.74 5.68
N GLU A 19 -11.11 -18.67 6.15
CA GLU A 19 -11.97 -19.51 5.33
C GLU A 19 -13.01 -18.68 4.54
N ASN A 20 -13.44 -17.54 5.10
CA ASN A 20 -14.44 -16.68 4.48
C ASN A 20 -13.86 -15.84 3.33
N LYS A 21 -12.53 -15.58 3.32
CA LYS A 21 -11.91 -14.66 2.36
C LYS A 21 -12.12 -15.11 0.91
N VAL A 22 -12.01 -16.41 0.65
CA VAL A 22 -12.19 -16.97 -0.69
C VAL A 22 -13.62 -16.80 -1.17
N ALA A 23 -14.59 -17.19 -0.33
CA ALA A 23 -16.02 -17.12 -0.66
C ALA A 23 -16.49 -15.67 -0.86
N ILE A 24 -16.13 -14.76 0.06
CA ILE A 24 -16.50 -13.34 -0.04
C ILE A 24 -15.91 -12.69 -1.30
N GLY A 25 -14.63 -12.98 -1.59
CA GLY A 25 -13.98 -12.45 -2.79
C GLY A 25 -14.60 -13.00 -4.09
N ALA A 26 -14.96 -14.28 -4.11
CA ALA A 26 -15.62 -14.91 -5.25
C ALA A 26 -17.06 -14.40 -5.46
N ALA A 27 -17.75 -14.00 -4.39
CA ALA A 27 -19.09 -13.43 -4.44
C ALA A 27 -19.15 -11.98 -5.00
N GLY A 28 -18.02 -11.40 -5.41
CA GLY A 28 -17.99 -10.07 -6.02
C GLY A 28 -18.05 -8.91 -5.02
N ALA A 29 -17.71 -9.13 -3.75
CA ALA A 29 -17.72 -8.07 -2.73
C ALA A 29 -16.68 -6.97 -2.98
N ILE A 30 -15.54 -7.30 -3.60
CA ILE A 30 -14.39 -6.39 -3.72
C ILE A 30 -14.72 -5.10 -4.51
N PRO A 31 -15.32 -5.14 -5.72
CA PRO A 31 -15.72 -3.93 -6.43
C PRO A 31 -16.66 -3.02 -5.64
N ALA A 32 -17.63 -3.60 -4.91
CA ALA A 32 -18.56 -2.83 -4.09
C ALA A 32 -17.86 -2.14 -2.90
N LEU A 33 -16.88 -2.80 -2.29
CA LEU A 33 -16.05 -2.19 -1.25
C LEU A 33 -15.16 -1.08 -1.81
N ILE A 34 -14.64 -1.21 -3.04
CA ILE A 34 -13.85 -0.15 -3.69
C ILE A 34 -14.73 1.07 -4.00
N ASP A 35 -15.97 0.87 -4.46
CA ASP A 35 -16.93 1.96 -4.64
C ASP A 35 -17.16 2.71 -3.31
N LEU A 36 -17.38 1.97 -2.22
CA LEU A 36 -17.58 2.55 -0.90
C LEU A 36 -16.33 3.27 -0.37
N LEU A 37 -15.13 2.75 -0.65
CA LEU A 37 -13.87 3.42 -0.32
C LEU A 37 -13.76 4.79 -1.01
N CYS A 38 -14.27 4.92 -2.23
CA CYS A 38 -14.21 6.17 -2.99
C CYS A 38 -15.31 7.16 -2.57
N HIS A 39 -16.54 6.68 -2.39
CA HIS A 39 -17.74 7.51 -2.33
C HIS A 39 -18.52 7.42 -1.00
N GLY A 40 -18.07 6.61 -0.04
CA GLY A 40 -18.72 6.43 1.25
C GLY A 40 -18.51 7.58 2.23
N THR A 41 -19.22 7.53 3.37
CA THR A 41 -18.92 8.41 4.51
C THR A 41 -17.55 8.07 5.11
N PRO A 42 -16.97 8.92 5.97
CA PRO A 42 -15.72 8.60 6.67
C PRO A 42 -15.74 7.22 7.35
N ARG A 43 -16.87 6.84 7.96
CA ARG A 43 -17.05 5.51 8.55
C ARG A 43 -17.06 4.42 7.47
N GLY A 44 -17.90 4.59 6.44
CA GLY A 44 -18.01 3.63 5.34
C GLY A 44 -16.68 3.37 4.62
N LYS A 45 -15.86 4.42 4.44
CA LYS A 45 -14.52 4.31 3.85
C LYS A 45 -13.57 3.48 4.71
N LYS A 46 -13.57 3.69 6.03
CA LYS A 46 -12.74 2.92 6.98
C LYS A 46 -13.16 1.45 7.06
N ASP A 47 -14.47 1.20 7.13
CA ASP A 47 -15.02 -0.17 7.14
C ASP A 47 -14.65 -0.88 5.82
N ALA A 48 -14.82 -0.20 4.69
CA ALA A 48 -14.45 -0.74 3.38
C ALA A 48 -12.95 -1.05 3.26
N ALA A 49 -12.09 -0.10 3.66
CA ALA A 49 -10.64 -0.29 3.63
C ALA A 49 -10.20 -1.48 4.48
N THR A 50 -10.76 -1.61 5.69
CA THR A 50 -10.42 -2.71 6.60
C THR A 50 -10.88 -4.06 6.04
N ALA A 51 -12.10 -4.14 5.49
CA ALA A 51 -12.59 -5.34 4.82
C ALA A 51 -11.69 -5.72 3.62
N ILE A 52 -11.33 -4.74 2.77
CA ILE A 52 -10.44 -4.97 1.63
C ILE A 52 -9.08 -5.49 2.08
N PHE A 53 -8.48 -4.88 3.11
CA PHE A 53 -7.18 -5.30 3.65
C PHE A 53 -7.23 -6.77 4.11
N ASN A 54 -8.21 -7.12 4.93
CA ASN A 54 -8.39 -8.48 5.45
C ASN A 54 -8.61 -9.50 4.32
N LEU A 55 -9.50 -9.19 3.37
CA LEU A 55 -9.75 -10.05 2.22
C LEU A 55 -8.50 -10.25 1.37
N SER A 56 -7.67 -9.22 1.22
CA SER A 56 -6.44 -9.23 0.43
C SER A 56 -5.27 -9.96 1.09
N ILE A 57 -5.42 -10.47 2.32
CA ILE A 57 -4.47 -11.43 2.90
C ILE A 57 -4.42 -12.69 2.01
N TYR A 58 -5.57 -13.10 1.46
CA TYR A 58 -5.64 -14.16 0.47
C TYR A 58 -5.15 -13.68 -0.91
N GLN A 59 -4.18 -14.38 -1.50
CA GLN A 59 -3.52 -13.97 -2.75
C GLN A 59 -4.49 -13.76 -3.92
N GLY A 60 -5.49 -14.64 -4.06
CA GLY A 60 -6.48 -14.52 -5.13
C GLY A 60 -7.33 -13.23 -5.02
N ASN A 61 -7.50 -12.69 -3.82
CA ASN A 61 -8.23 -11.44 -3.62
C ASN A 61 -7.37 -10.21 -3.91
N LYS A 62 -6.04 -10.29 -3.77
CA LYS A 62 -5.14 -9.22 -4.23
C LYS A 62 -5.32 -8.99 -5.73
N VAL A 63 -5.30 -10.07 -6.51
CA VAL A 63 -5.53 -10.03 -7.95
C VAL A 63 -6.90 -9.45 -8.28
N ARG A 64 -7.97 -9.90 -7.59
CA ARG A 64 -9.32 -9.35 -7.77
C ARG A 64 -9.38 -7.85 -7.48
N ALA A 65 -8.74 -7.39 -6.40
CA ALA A 65 -8.72 -5.96 -6.04
C ALA A 65 -7.97 -5.12 -7.07
N VAL A 66 -6.82 -5.59 -7.55
CA VAL A 66 -6.03 -4.92 -8.60
C VAL A 66 -6.84 -4.82 -9.89
N ARG A 67 -7.44 -5.91 -10.35
CA ARG A 67 -8.29 -5.94 -11.56
C ARG A 67 -9.55 -5.09 -11.44
N ALA A 68 -10.07 -4.95 -10.22
CA ALA A 68 -11.18 -4.06 -9.92
C ALA A 68 -10.77 -2.57 -9.83
N GLY A 69 -9.50 -2.23 -10.08
CA GLY A 69 -9.05 -0.84 -10.19
C GLY A 69 -8.78 -0.16 -8.85
N ILE A 70 -8.39 -0.89 -7.80
CA ILE A 70 -8.19 -0.30 -6.48
C ILE A 70 -6.98 0.66 -6.38
N VAL A 71 -5.94 0.46 -7.21
CA VAL A 71 -4.65 1.15 -7.02
C VAL A 71 -4.75 2.68 -7.21
N PRO A 72 -5.35 3.22 -8.29
CA PRO A 72 -5.41 4.68 -8.47
C PRO A 72 -6.14 5.41 -7.33
N PRO A 73 -7.30 4.93 -6.83
CA PRO A 73 -7.92 5.49 -5.63
C PRO A 73 -7.00 5.53 -4.40
N LEU A 74 -6.23 4.45 -4.14
CA LEU A 74 -5.33 4.39 -2.99
C LEU A 74 -4.17 5.39 -3.13
N VAL A 75 -3.56 5.49 -4.31
CA VAL A 75 -2.47 6.45 -4.56
C VAL A 75 -2.97 7.89 -4.43
N ARG A 76 -4.21 8.19 -4.84
CA ARG A 76 -4.84 9.49 -4.63
C ARG A 76 -5.00 9.81 -3.14
N LEU A 77 -5.39 8.83 -2.31
CA LEU A 77 -5.51 9.03 -0.85
C LEU A 77 -4.16 9.34 -0.19
N LEU A 78 -3.03 8.89 -0.74
CA LEU A 78 -1.70 9.27 -0.25
C LEU A 78 -1.38 10.76 -0.48
N LYS A 79 -2.01 11.37 -1.49
CA LYS A 79 -1.83 12.79 -1.84
C LYS A 79 -2.79 13.72 -1.09
N ASP A 80 -3.66 13.15 -0.23
CA ASP A 80 -4.63 13.89 0.60
C ASP A 80 -4.37 13.62 2.09
N PRO A 81 -3.34 14.27 2.70
CA PRO A 81 -2.99 14.06 4.10
C PRO A 81 -4.09 14.51 5.08
N GLY A 82 -5.00 15.39 4.66
CA GLY A 82 -6.15 15.82 5.47
C GLY A 82 -7.32 14.83 5.47
N GLY A 83 -7.34 13.87 4.54
CA GLY A 83 -8.46 12.95 4.31
C GLY A 83 -8.60 11.81 5.32
N GLY A 84 -7.65 11.64 6.24
CA GLY A 84 -7.74 10.68 7.35
C GLY A 84 -7.78 9.19 6.94
N MET A 85 -7.31 8.87 5.73
CA MET A 85 -7.31 7.53 5.12
C MET A 85 -5.91 7.05 4.70
N MET A 86 -4.85 7.78 5.06
CA MET A 86 -3.48 7.49 4.63
C MET A 86 -2.97 6.16 5.20
N ASP A 87 -3.26 5.87 6.48
CA ASP A 87 -2.87 4.61 7.14
C ASP A 87 -3.49 3.41 6.43
N GLU A 88 -4.78 3.49 6.16
CA GLU A 88 -5.55 2.47 5.45
C GLU A 88 -5.03 2.28 4.02
N ALA A 89 -4.79 3.38 3.30
CA ALA A 89 -4.30 3.33 1.93
C ALA A 89 -2.92 2.67 1.84
N LEU A 90 -1.98 3.06 2.71
CA LEU A 90 -0.64 2.47 2.76
C LEU A 90 -0.67 1.00 3.15
N ALA A 91 -1.53 0.61 4.10
CA ALA A 91 -1.66 -0.79 4.50
C ALA A 91 -2.14 -1.68 3.33
N ILE A 92 -3.13 -1.22 2.57
CA ILE A 92 -3.63 -1.94 1.39
C ILE A 92 -2.58 -1.94 0.27
N LEU A 93 -1.92 -0.83 0.00
CA LEU A 93 -0.84 -0.80 -1.01
C LEU A 93 0.31 -1.75 -0.63
N ALA A 94 0.70 -1.80 0.65
CA ALA A 94 1.74 -2.71 1.12
C ALA A 94 1.36 -4.19 0.95
N ILE A 95 0.09 -4.56 1.21
CA ILE A 95 -0.35 -5.95 1.01
C ILE A 95 -0.43 -6.31 -0.48
N LEU A 96 -0.87 -5.39 -1.34
CA LEU A 96 -0.93 -5.61 -2.79
C LEU A 96 0.47 -5.68 -3.41
N ALA A 97 1.40 -4.84 -2.96
CA ALA A 97 2.80 -4.84 -3.42
C ALA A 97 3.53 -6.15 -3.14
N SER A 98 3.03 -7.01 -2.24
CA SER A 98 3.59 -8.35 -2.00
C SER A 98 3.21 -9.38 -3.08
N HIS A 99 2.39 -9.01 -4.06
CA HIS A 99 2.00 -9.85 -5.19
C HIS A 99 2.46 -9.19 -6.50
N GLN A 100 2.93 -9.97 -7.48
CA GLN A 100 3.51 -9.44 -8.72
C GLN A 100 2.55 -8.51 -9.49
N GLU A 101 1.27 -8.89 -9.62
CA GLU A 101 0.26 -8.07 -10.30
C GLU A 101 -0.03 -6.75 -9.56
N GLY A 102 0.00 -6.78 -8.22
CA GLY A 102 -0.16 -5.56 -7.41
C GLY A 102 1.06 -4.67 -7.48
N LYS A 103 2.27 -5.24 -7.40
CA LYS A 103 3.52 -4.51 -7.61
C LYS A 103 3.53 -3.79 -8.96
N ALA A 104 3.18 -4.49 -10.04
CA ALA A 104 3.15 -3.92 -11.38
C ALA A 104 2.15 -2.75 -11.49
N ALA A 105 0.92 -2.93 -11.00
CA ALA A 105 -0.10 -1.89 -11.01
C ALA A 105 0.28 -0.66 -10.16
N ILE A 106 0.93 -0.90 -9.01
CA ILE A 106 1.43 0.18 -8.14
C ILE A 106 2.56 0.93 -8.84
N ALA A 107 3.53 0.25 -9.45
CA ALA A 107 4.63 0.90 -10.18
C ALA A 107 4.11 1.82 -11.31
N GLN A 108 3.11 1.36 -12.06
CA GLN A 108 2.46 2.13 -13.13
C GLN A 108 1.73 3.40 -12.64
N SER A 109 1.44 3.50 -11.34
CA SER A 109 0.81 4.68 -10.75
C SER A 109 1.82 5.72 -10.25
N GLU A 110 3.11 5.53 -10.54
CA GLU A 110 4.23 6.43 -10.21
C GLU A 110 4.23 6.92 -8.74
N PRO A 111 4.20 6.02 -7.73
CA PRO A 111 4.02 6.41 -6.34
C PRO A 111 5.34 6.84 -5.67
N LEU A 112 6.50 6.72 -6.33
CA LEU A 112 7.81 6.89 -5.69
C LEU A 112 7.98 8.25 -5.01
N PRO A 113 7.64 9.41 -5.62
CA PRO A 113 7.78 10.71 -4.96
C PRO A 113 6.97 10.82 -3.67
N VAL A 114 5.71 10.36 -3.68
CA VAL A 114 4.85 10.41 -2.48
C VAL A 114 5.31 9.41 -1.41
N LEU A 115 5.83 8.25 -1.80
CA LEU A 115 6.38 7.28 -0.84
C LEU A 115 7.62 7.81 -0.13
N VAL A 116 8.54 8.45 -0.86
CA VAL A 116 9.74 9.06 -0.27
C VAL A 116 9.33 10.15 0.73
N GLU A 117 8.36 10.99 0.38
CA GLU A 117 7.86 12.02 1.29
C GLU A 117 7.18 11.44 2.53
N VAL A 118 6.36 10.41 2.37
CA VAL A 118 5.73 9.71 3.52
C VAL A 118 6.77 9.09 4.45
N ILE A 119 7.87 8.55 3.93
CA ILE A 119 8.96 8.02 4.76
C ILE A 119 9.66 9.14 5.52
N ARG A 120 9.73 10.35 4.96
CA ARG A 120 10.38 11.52 5.57
C ARG A 120 9.55 12.12 6.70
N THR A 121 8.25 12.28 6.52
CA THR A 121 7.40 13.09 7.41
C THR A 121 6.25 12.34 8.08
N GLY A 122 5.98 11.10 7.67
CA GLY A 122 4.85 10.32 8.16
C GLY A 122 4.97 9.82 9.61
N SER A 123 3.87 9.30 10.15
CA SER A 123 3.90 8.58 11.44
C SER A 123 4.75 7.29 11.34
N PRO A 124 5.20 6.70 12.46
CA PRO A 124 5.94 5.44 12.43
C PRO A 124 5.26 4.34 11.59
N ARG A 125 3.92 4.26 11.65
CA ARG A 125 3.11 3.32 10.86
C ARG A 125 3.12 3.66 9.37
N ASN A 126 3.01 4.95 9.01
CA ASN A 126 3.07 5.36 7.60
C ASN A 126 4.44 5.06 7.01
N ARG A 127 5.50 5.43 7.74
CA ARG A 127 6.90 5.21 7.33
C ARG A 127 7.21 3.73 7.14
N GLU A 128 6.73 2.87 8.04
CA GLU A 128 6.87 1.41 7.92
C GLU A 128 6.22 0.86 6.64
N ASN A 129 4.96 1.20 6.40
CA ASN A 129 4.25 0.71 5.22
C ASN A 129 4.82 1.29 3.93
N ALA A 130 5.17 2.58 3.91
CA ALA A 130 5.79 3.23 2.75
C ALA A 130 7.15 2.60 2.43
N ALA A 131 8.00 2.33 3.42
CA ALA A 131 9.26 1.61 3.23
C ALA A 131 9.05 0.18 2.71
N ALA A 132 8.00 -0.51 3.13
CA ALA A 132 7.66 -1.85 2.62
C ALA A 132 7.23 -1.81 1.14
N ILE A 133 6.44 -0.80 0.74
CA ILE A 133 6.05 -0.60 -0.66
C ILE A 133 7.28 -0.24 -1.49
N LEU A 134 8.08 0.74 -1.03
CA LEU A 134 9.30 1.18 -1.69
C LEU A 134 10.27 0.02 -1.93
N TRP A 135 10.51 -0.80 -0.90
CA TRP A 135 11.28 -2.04 -1.02
C TRP A 135 10.76 -2.95 -2.12
N SER A 136 9.45 -3.21 -2.15
CA SER A 136 8.86 -4.09 -3.15
C SER A 136 9.08 -3.56 -4.57
N LEU A 137 8.88 -2.26 -4.78
CA LEU A 137 9.07 -1.60 -6.08
C LEU A 137 10.52 -1.65 -6.54
N CYS A 138 11.46 -1.28 -5.68
CA CYS A 138 12.90 -1.27 -6.00
C CYS A 138 13.51 -2.67 -6.18
N THR A 139 12.94 -3.71 -5.57
CA THR A 139 13.48 -5.08 -5.69
C THR A 139 13.42 -5.53 -7.15
N GLY A 140 14.57 -5.67 -7.81
CA GLY A 140 14.64 -6.10 -9.20
C GLY A 140 14.21 -5.06 -10.23
N ASP A 141 14.15 -3.77 -9.85
CA ASP A 141 13.85 -2.66 -10.77
C ASP A 141 14.87 -1.53 -10.61
N VAL A 142 15.83 -1.48 -11.53
CA VAL A 142 16.91 -0.49 -11.55
C VAL A 142 16.37 0.93 -11.81
N GLN A 143 15.28 1.07 -12.57
CA GLN A 143 14.72 2.39 -12.87
C GLN A 143 14.09 2.99 -11.61
N SER A 144 13.33 2.19 -10.85
CA SER A 144 12.83 2.61 -9.54
C SER A 144 13.98 3.03 -8.61
N LEU A 145 15.10 2.31 -8.60
CA LEU A 145 16.29 2.66 -7.80
C LEU A 145 16.93 4.00 -8.21
N LYS A 146 17.06 4.26 -9.52
CA LYS A 146 17.55 5.54 -10.04
C LYS A 146 16.64 6.70 -9.62
N ILE A 147 15.32 6.56 -9.80
CA ILE A 147 14.34 7.59 -9.43
C ILE A 147 14.39 7.91 -7.93
N VAL A 148 14.41 6.89 -7.06
CA VAL A 148 14.41 7.16 -5.60
C VAL A 148 15.73 7.79 -5.15
N ARG A 149 16.86 7.48 -5.81
CA ARG A 149 18.14 8.16 -5.56
C ARG A 149 18.06 9.64 -5.92
N GLU A 150 17.52 9.98 -7.08
CA GLU A 150 17.31 11.38 -7.50
C GLU A 150 16.40 12.15 -6.54
N LEU A 151 15.43 11.45 -5.92
CA LEU A 151 14.56 12.01 -4.87
C LEU A 151 15.24 12.17 -3.50
N GLY A 152 16.54 11.86 -3.38
CA GLY A 152 17.30 12.00 -2.14
C GLY A 152 16.88 11.00 -1.06
N VAL A 153 16.48 9.78 -1.44
CA VAL A 153 15.95 8.78 -0.50
C VAL A 153 17.02 8.25 0.47
N GLU A 154 18.30 8.31 0.14
CA GLU A 154 19.38 7.67 0.90
C GLU A 154 19.46 8.18 2.35
N GLU A 155 19.49 9.50 2.55
CA GLU A 155 19.52 10.10 3.90
C GLU A 155 18.23 9.80 4.69
N VAL A 156 17.10 9.80 4.00
CA VAL A 156 15.79 9.47 4.60
C VAL A 156 15.75 8.01 5.08
N LEU A 157 16.33 7.09 4.32
CA LEU A 157 16.39 5.67 4.70
C LEU A 157 17.45 5.38 5.76
N LYS A 158 18.59 6.10 5.77
CA LYS A 158 19.58 5.99 6.85
C LYS A 158 18.95 6.35 8.19
N GLU A 159 18.30 7.50 8.27
CA GLU A 159 17.60 7.92 9.48
C GLU A 159 16.49 6.93 9.87
N LEU A 160 15.69 6.44 8.91
CA LEU A 160 14.68 5.42 9.19
C LEU A 160 15.30 4.10 9.69
N SER A 161 16.50 3.73 9.22
CA SER A 161 17.20 2.51 9.64
C SER A 161 17.70 2.58 11.09
N GLU A 162 17.91 3.79 11.61
CA GLU A 162 18.37 4.05 12.97
C GLU A 162 17.19 4.21 13.95
N ASN A 163 16.13 4.90 13.52
CA ASN A 163 15.05 5.37 14.41
C ASN A 163 13.66 4.76 14.13
N GLY A 164 13.51 3.98 13.06
CA GLY A 164 12.23 3.39 12.66
C GLY A 164 11.74 2.25 13.57
N THR A 165 10.58 1.68 13.26
CA THR A 165 10.14 0.40 13.82
C THR A 165 11.04 -0.74 13.33
N ASP A 166 11.09 -1.89 14.00
CA ASP A 166 11.92 -3.03 13.56
C ASP A 166 11.66 -3.45 12.10
N ARG A 167 10.41 -3.35 11.67
CA ARG A 167 10.05 -3.63 10.28
C ARG A 167 10.51 -2.52 9.34
N ALA A 168 10.34 -1.25 9.73
CA ALA A 168 10.82 -0.13 8.94
C ALA A 168 12.35 -0.14 8.79
N LYS A 169 13.09 -0.40 9.88
CA LYS A 169 14.55 -0.51 9.89
C LYS A 169 15.06 -1.57 8.92
N ARG A 170 14.50 -2.78 8.99
CA ARG A 170 14.86 -3.87 8.07
C ARG A 170 14.60 -3.51 6.61
N LYS A 171 13.45 -2.90 6.31
CA LYS A 171 13.09 -2.52 4.94
C LYS A 171 13.96 -1.38 4.42
N ALA A 172 14.25 -0.38 5.25
CA ALA A 172 15.14 0.71 4.90
C ALA A 172 16.56 0.21 4.60
N GLY A 173 17.12 -0.64 5.47
CA GLY A 173 18.42 -1.28 5.25
C GLY A 173 18.46 -2.09 3.95
N SER A 174 17.41 -2.87 3.67
CA SER A 174 17.33 -3.65 2.42
C SER A 174 17.35 -2.75 1.18
N VAL A 175 16.63 -1.62 1.18
CA VAL A 175 16.65 -0.67 0.05
C VAL A 175 18.02 0.00 -0.09
N LEU A 176 18.67 0.39 1.02
CA LEU A 176 20.02 0.95 1.00
C LEU A 176 21.03 -0.05 0.40
N GLU A 177 20.94 -1.33 0.74
CA GLU A 177 21.78 -2.38 0.14
C GLU A 177 21.54 -2.51 -1.37
N LEU A 178 20.30 -2.37 -1.85
CA LEU A 178 20.02 -2.37 -3.29
C LEU A 178 20.61 -1.15 -3.98
N LEU A 179 20.51 0.02 -3.37
CA LEU A 179 21.08 1.26 -3.90
C LEU A 179 22.62 1.13 -4.02
N GLN A 180 23.30 0.58 -3.03
CA GLN A 180 24.75 0.36 -3.08
C GLN A 180 25.21 -0.53 -4.24
N ARG A 181 24.35 -1.45 -4.71
CA ARG A 181 24.64 -2.35 -5.83
C ARG A 181 24.41 -1.71 -7.21
N VAL A 182 23.71 -0.57 -7.25
CA VAL A 182 23.49 0.18 -8.49
C VAL A 182 24.49 1.32 -8.50
N ASP A 183 25.59 1.12 -9.24
CA ASP A 183 26.64 2.13 -9.40
C ASP A 183 26.05 3.47 -9.85
N PRO A 184 26.58 4.61 -9.37
CA PRO A 184 26.16 5.94 -9.81
C PRO A 184 26.57 6.27 -11.25
N VAL A 185 27.20 5.34 -11.99
CA VAL A 185 27.90 5.60 -13.25
C VAL A 185 27.21 4.88 -14.42
N GLU A 186 26.00 5.28 -14.76
CA GLU A 186 25.52 5.20 -16.14
C GLU A 186 24.66 6.44 -16.40
N SER A 187 25.39 7.54 -16.70
CA SER A 187 24.90 8.77 -17.34
C SER A 187 24.95 8.62 -18.85
#